data_AF-A0A960MH11-F1
#
_entry.id   AF-A0A960MH11-F1
#
_cell.length_a   1.000
_cell.length_b   1.000
_cell.length_c   1.000
_cell.angle_alpha   90.00
_cell.angle_beta   90.00
_cell.angle_gamma   90.00
#
_symmetry.space_group_name_H-M   'P 1'
#
loop_
_entity.id
_entity.type
_entity.pdbx_description
1 polymer ?
#
loop_
_entity_poly.entity_id
_entity_poly.type
_entity_poly.pdbx_seq_one_letter_code
_entity_poly.pdbx_strand_id
1 'polypeptide(L)'
;MRAHFPPLASAVVFSSHIFIFYFLPLALLLYYGAPRALKHLMLTLVSYVFYGWWNPWFTLLMLGSTVIDYVCGKIICAEGATQKQRKTGMVLSVVSNLSILAFFKYTTFLAGNV
;
A
#
# COMPACT_ATOMS: atom_id res chain seq x y z
N MET A 1 -0.95 -17.31 -17.18
CA MET A 1 -1.78 -16.16 -17.60
C MET A 1 -0.86 -14.98 -17.93
N ARG A 2 -0.65 -14.68 -19.22
CA ARG A 2 0.19 -13.59 -19.68
C ARG A 2 -0.67 -12.33 -19.67
N ALA A 3 -0.56 -11.52 -18.61
CA ALA A 3 -1.21 -10.22 -18.58
C ALA A 3 -0.64 -9.40 -19.76
N HIS A 4 -1.49 -9.12 -20.74
CA HIS A 4 -1.15 -8.29 -21.89
C HIS A 4 -1.14 -6.85 -21.39
N PHE A 5 -0.03 -6.43 -20.81
CA PHE A 5 0.15 -5.06 -20.33
C PHE A 5 0.23 -4.14 -21.55
N PRO A 6 -0.55 -3.04 -21.60
CA PRO A 6 -0.36 -2.03 -22.63
C PRO A 6 1.08 -1.48 -22.52
N PRO A 7 1.71 -1.05 -23.63
CA PRO A 7 3.13 -0.63 -23.64
C PRO A 7 3.43 0.54 -22.68
N LEU A 8 2.41 1.28 -22.26
CA LEU A 8 2.49 2.34 -21.24
C LEU A 8 2.61 1.81 -19.80
N ALA A 9 2.09 0.61 -19.50
CA ALA A 9 2.13 0.02 -18.17
C ALA A 9 3.52 -0.59 -17.84
N SER A 10 4.22 -1.14 -18.84
CA SER A 10 5.62 -1.58 -18.70
C SER A 10 6.60 -0.43 -18.52
N ALA A 11 6.16 0.82 -18.73
CA ALA A 11 7.01 2.00 -18.71
C ALA A 11 7.07 2.66 -17.31
N VAL A 12 6.15 2.36 -16.39
CA VAL A 12 6.09 2.97 -15.04
C VAL A 12 6.65 2.02 -13.97
N VAL A 13 7.72 1.31 -14.32
CA VAL A 13 8.53 0.54 -13.37
C VAL A 13 9.36 1.52 -12.53
N PHE A 14 9.63 1.20 -11.26
CA PHE A 14 10.53 1.99 -10.40
C PHE A 14 11.92 2.22 -11.03
N SER A 15 12.39 1.26 -11.84
CA SER A 15 13.67 1.32 -12.57
C SER A 15 13.57 2.08 -13.92
N SER A 16 12.41 2.66 -14.25
CA SER A 16 12.21 3.35 -15.52
C SER A 16 12.58 4.81 -15.42
N HIS A 17 13.14 5.35 -16.52
CA HIS A 17 13.42 6.77 -16.69
C HIS A 17 12.18 7.65 -16.44
N ILE A 18 10.97 7.13 -16.69
CA ILE A 18 9.71 7.85 -16.44
C ILE A 18 9.50 8.14 -14.95
N PHE A 19 9.92 7.24 -14.06
CA PHE A 19 9.77 7.47 -12.62
C PHE A 19 10.65 8.64 -12.14
N ILE A 20 11.94 8.63 -12.50
CA ILE A 20 12.90 9.66 -12.09
C ILE A 20 12.57 11.02 -12.72
N PHE A 21 12.27 11.06 -14.02
CA PHE A 21 12.15 12.33 -14.74
C PHE A 21 10.74 12.93 -14.78
N TYR A 22 9.69 12.14 -14.57
CA TYR A 22 8.31 12.64 -14.59
C TYR A 22 7.63 12.48 -13.24
N PHE A 23 7.64 11.28 -12.65
CA PHE A 23 6.90 11.04 -11.42
C PHE A 23 7.50 11.77 -10.20
N LEU A 24 8.81 11.66 -9.99
CA LEU A 24 9.50 12.30 -8.85
C LEU A 24 9.35 13.84 -8.84
N PRO A 25 9.65 14.58 -9.93
CA PRO A 25 9.46 16.03 -9.93
C PRO A 25 7.99 16.43 -9.79
N LEU A 26 7.06 15.68 -10.39
CA LEU A 26 5.62 15.92 -10.22
C LEU A 26 5.19 15.71 -8.75
N ALA A 27 5.63 14.62 -8.12
CA ALA A 27 5.34 14.32 -6.73
C ALA A 27 5.88 15.41 -5.79
N LEU A 28 7.10 15.90 -6.05
CA LEU A 28 7.69 17.00 -5.28
C LEU A 28 6.95 18.32 -5.50
N LEU A 29 6.57 18.66 -6.73
CA LEU A 29 5.78 19.85 -7.02
C LEU A 29 4.44 19.82 -6.28
N LEU A 30 3.74 18.69 -6.33
CA LEU A 30 2.49 18.49 -5.58
C LEU A 30 2.72 18.58 -4.06
N TYR A 31 3.81 17.99 -3.55
CA TYR A 31 4.15 18.04 -2.14
C TYR A 31 4.47 19.46 -1.63
N TYR A 32 5.22 20.24 -2.40
CA TYR A 32 5.57 21.62 -2.04
C TYR A 32 4.39 22.59 -2.25
N GLY A 33 3.52 22.32 -3.23
CA GLY A 33 2.29 23.10 -3.46
C GLY A 33 1.15 22.80 -2.49
N ALA A 34 1.17 21.64 -1.82
CA ALA A 34 0.10 21.23 -0.91
C ALA A 34 0.15 21.97 0.45
N PRO A 35 -1.02 22.33 1.02
CA PRO A 35 -1.10 22.92 2.35
C PRO A 35 -0.58 21.94 3.42
N ARG A 36 0.07 22.46 4.46
CA ARG A 36 0.78 21.66 5.49
C ARG A 36 -0.07 20.52 6.08
N ALA A 37 -1.38 20.74 6.26
CA ALA A 37 -2.30 19.75 6.82
C ALA A 37 -2.53 18.53 5.91
N LEU A 38 -2.44 18.69 4.58
CA LEU A 38 -2.74 17.62 3.61
C LEU A 38 -1.49 16.98 3.00
N LYS A 39 -0.30 17.39 3.40
CA LYS A 39 0.96 16.90 2.81
C LYS A 39 1.11 15.38 2.90
N HIS A 40 0.81 14.80 4.05
CA HIS A 40 0.89 13.35 4.25
C HIS A 40 -0.16 12.61 3.42
N LEU A 41 -1.36 13.17 3.29
CA LEU A 41 -2.45 12.59 2.49
C LEU A 41 -2.15 12.70 0.97
N MET A 42 -1.58 13.83 0.53
CA MET A 42 -1.11 14.00 -0.83
C MET A 42 0.00 12.99 -1.16
N LEU A 43 0.96 12.82 -0.26
CA LEU A 43 2.04 11.86 -0.45
C LEU A 43 1.51 10.43 -0.55
N THR A 44 0.58 10.02 0.32
CA THR A 44 -0.02 8.68 0.24
C THR A 44 -0.81 8.51 -1.04
N LEU A 45 -1.65 9.46 -1.46
CA LEU A 45 -2.40 9.37 -2.71
C LEU A 45 -1.48 9.24 -3.93
N VAL A 46 -0.41 10.04 -3.99
CA VAL A 46 0.60 9.96 -5.06
C VAL A 46 1.29 8.58 -5.07
N SER A 47 1.63 8.03 -3.90
CA SER A 47 2.17 6.67 -3.79
C SER A 47 1.17 5.60 -4.26
N TYR A 48 -0.11 5.75 -3.92
CA TYR A 48 -1.17 4.82 -4.36
C TYR A 48 -1.38 4.86 -5.88
N VAL A 49 -1.37 6.05 -6.49
CA VAL A 49 -1.46 6.19 -7.96
C VAL A 49 -0.29 5.49 -8.64
N PHE A 50 0.92 5.66 -8.12
CA PHE A 50 2.12 5.01 -8.65
C PHE A 50 2.04 3.48 -8.57
N TYR A 51 1.69 2.94 -7.40
CA TYR A 51 1.52 1.50 -7.21
C TYR A 51 0.37 0.92 -8.06
N GLY A 52 -0.74 1.67 -8.17
CA GLY A 52 -1.93 1.28 -8.93
C GLY A 52 -1.70 1.18 -10.43
N TRP A 53 -0.78 2.00 -10.95
CA TRP A 53 -0.43 2.01 -12.37
C TRP A 53 0.22 0.70 -12.84
N TRP A 54 0.95 0.02 -11.94
CA TRP A 54 1.60 -1.25 -12.23
C TRP A 54 0.64 -2.43 -12.09
N ASN A 55 -0.04 -2.53 -10.93
CA ASN A 55 -1.05 -3.55 -10.72
C ASN A 55 -2.11 -3.07 -9.70
N PRO A 56 -3.35 -2.82 -10.15
CA PRO A 56 -4.40 -2.28 -9.30
C PRO A 56 -4.83 -3.25 -8.18
N TRP A 57 -4.69 -4.57 -8.39
CA TRP A 57 -5.09 -5.57 -7.40
C TRP A 57 -4.19 -5.55 -6.15
N PHE A 58 -2.87 -5.49 -6.33
CA PHE A 58 -1.93 -5.36 -5.20
C PHE A 58 -2.11 -4.03 -4.46
N THR A 59 -2.46 -2.98 -5.19
CA THR A 59 -2.71 -1.66 -4.63
C THR A 59 -3.96 -1.64 -3.76
N LEU A 60 -5.04 -2.29 -4.21
CA LEU A 60 -6.25 -2.50 -3.39
C LEU A 60 -5.96 -3.32 -2.14
N LEU A 61 -5.12 -4.35 -2.24
CA LEU A 61 -4.69 -5.14 -1.08
C LEU A 61 -3.87 -4.32 -0.08
N MET A 62 -2.94 -3.50 -0.57
CA MET A 62 -2.18 -2.54 0.26
C MET A 62 -3.11 -1.52 0.94
N LEU A 63 -4.15 -1.06 0.23
CA LEU A 63 -5.17 -0.16 0.79
C LEU A 63 -5.93 -0.84 1.92
N GLY A 64 -6.38 -2.08 1.70
CA GLY A 64 -7.04 -2.88 2.71
C GLY A 64 -6.18 -3.07 3.97
N SER A 65 -4.91 -3.47 3.81
CA SER A 65 -4.01 -3.64 4.96
C SER A 65 -3.77 -2.32 5.68
N THR A 66 -3.52 -1.23 4.95
CA THR A 66 -3.30 0.11 5.54
C THR A 66 -4.51 0.57 6.36
N VAL A 67 -5.74 0.33 5.88
CA VAL A 67 -6.95 0.69 6.63
C VAL A 67 -7.09 -0.16 7.89
N ILE A 68 -6.86 -1.47 7.82
CA ILE A 68 -6.91 -2.36 8.99
C ILE A 68 -5.87 -1.93 10.02
N ASP A 69 -4.63 -1.70 9.59
CA ASP A 69 -3.53 -1.26 10.44
C ASP A 69 -3.80 0.12 11.06
N TYR A 70 -4.41 1.05 10.30
CA TYR A 70 -4.81 2.37 10.80
C TYR A 70 -5.90 2.27 11.88
N VAL A 71 -6.94 1.45 11.66
CA VAL A 71 -8.01 1.23 12.65
C VAL A 71 -7.44 0.55 13.89
N CYS A 72 -6.59 -0.46 13.74
CA CYS A 72 -5.92 -1.13 14.85
C CYS A 72 -5.05 -0.15 15.65
N GLY A 73 -4.25 0.67 14.95
CA GLY A 73 -3.44 1.71 15.57
C GLY A 73 -4.27 2.73 16.36
N LYS A 74 -5.42 3.14 15.82
CA LYS A 74 -6.35 4.04 16.51
C LYS A 74 -6.92 3.41 17.78
N ILE A 75 -7.26 2.12 17.76
CA ILE A 75 -7.73 1.38 18.96
C ILE A 75 -6.61 1.28 20.01
N ILE A 76 -5.37 1.07 19.59
CA ILE A 76 -4.21 0.97 20.50
C ILE A 76 -3.92 2.33 21.17
N CYS A 77 -3.97 3.41 20.40
CA CYS A 77 -3.68 4.78 20.85
C CYS A 77 -4.88 5.50 21.49
N ALA A 78 -6.07 4.88 21.53
CA ALA A 78 -7.24 5.49 22.14
C ALA A 78 -7.02 5.78 23.64
N GLU A 79 -7.39 6.98 24.08
CA GLU A 79 -7.43 7.34 25.49
C GLU A 79 -8.43 6.44 26.23
N GLY A 80 -8.01 5.86 27.36
CA GLY A 80 -8.81 4.89 28.11
C GLY A 80 -8.76 3.44 27.60
N ALA A 81 -8.00 3.14 26.55
CA ALA A 81 -7.87 1.77 26.05
C ALA A 81 -7.25 0.83 27.11
N THR A 82 -7.97 -0.25 27.41
CA THR A 82 -7.49 -1.28 28.34
C THR A 82 -6.30 -2.02 27.74
N GLN A 83 -5.40 -2.55 28.57
CA GLN A 83 -4.27 -3.39 28.11
C GLN A 83 -4.71 -4.54 27.18
N LYS A 84 -5.88 -5.13 27.43
CA LYS A 84 -6.48 -6.15 26.55
C LYS A 84 -6.79 -5.61 25.15
N GLN A 85 -7.41 -4.43 25.03
CA GLN A 85 -7.75 -3.83 23.73
C GLN A 85 -6.51 -3.47 22.92
N ARG A 86 -5.47 -2.94 23.59
CA ARG A 86 -4.17 -2.67 22.95
C ARG A 86 -3.53 -3.94 22.42
N LYS A 87 -3.52 -5.00 23.23
CA LYS A 87 -2.99 -6.31 22.82
C LYS A 87 -3.79 -6.91 21.66
N THR A 88 -5.12 -6.85 21.71
CA THR A 88 -5.98 -7.34 20.62
C THR A 88 -5.75 -6.57 19.33
N GLY A 89 -5.68 -5.23 19.37
CA GLY A 89 -5.41 -4.41 18.18
C GLY A 89 -4.05 -4.73 17.55
N MET A 90 -3.02 -4.93 18.38
CA MET A 90 -1.69 -5.28 17.90
C MET A 90 -1.66 -6.68 17.27
N VAL A 91 -2.25 -7.67 17.94
CA VAL A 91 -2.34 -9.04 17.41
C VAL A 91 -3.13 -9.07 16.11
N LEU A 92 -4.25 -8.34 16.02
CA LEU A 92 -5.10 -8.33 14.83
C LEU A 92 -4.38 -7.71 13.62
N SER A 93 -3.65 -6.62 13.81
CA SER A 93 -2.78 -6.01 12.78
C SER A 93 -1.71 -6.99 12.29
N VAL A 94 -0.95 -7.59 13.22
CA VAL A 94 0.12 -8.56 12.87
C VAL A 94 -0.43 -9.79 12.15
N VAL A 95 -1.51 -10.39 12.67
CA VAL A 95 -2.14 -11.56 12.05
C VAL A 95 -2.66 -11.24 10.66
N SER A 96 -3.28 -10.07 10.47
CA SER A 96 -3.77 -9.65 9.14
C SER A 96 -2.63 -9.51 8.14
N ASN A 97 -1.54 -8.85 8.53
CA ASN A 97 -0.39 -8.65 7.65
C ASN A 97 0.32 -9.98 7.30
N LEU A 98 0.49 -10.87 8.29
CA LEU A 98 1.03 -12.22 8.07
C LEU A 98 0.10 -13.08 7.19
N SER A 99 -1.21 -12.94 7.35
CA SER A 99 -2.18 -13.69 6.56
C SER A 99 -2.13 -13.30 5.08
N ILE A 100 -1.99 -12.01 4.79
CA ILE A 100 -1.78 -11.51 3.42
C ILE A 100 -0.46 -12.05 2.85
N LEU A 101 0.62 -12.02 3.65
CA LEU A 101 1.92 -12.56 3.23
C LEU A 101 1.86 -14.07 2.95
N ALA A 102 1.21 -14.84 3.83
CA ALA A 102 1.01 -16.27 3.68
C ALA A 102 0.16 -16.57 2.44
N PHE A 103 -0.94 -15.83 2.23
CA PHE A 103 -1.76 -15.97 1.04
C PHE A 103 -0.92 -15.81 -0.22
N PHE A 104 -0.13 -14.74 -0.35
CA PHE A 104 0.72 -14.54 -1.52
C PHE A 104 1.78 -15.63 -1.71
N LYS A 105 2.41 -16.07 -0.61
CA LYS A 105 3.48 -17.07 -0.65
C LYS A 105 2.99 -18.47 -0.98
N TYR A 106 1.82 -18.86 -0.46
CA TYR A 106 1.32 -20.24 -0.58
C TYR A 106 0.33 -20.43 -1.73
N THR A 107 -0.41 -19.40 -2.15
CA THR A 107 -1.26 -19.51 -3.36
C THR A 107 -0.44 -19.62 -4.63
N THR A 108 0.70 -18.92 -4.72
CA THR A 108 1.65 -19.07 -5.82
C THR A 108 2.32 -20.45 -5.83
N PHE A 109 2.53 -21.06 -4.66
CA PHE A 109 3.04 -22.43 -4.55
C PHE A 109 1.99 -23.48 -4.98
N LEU A 110 0.73 -23.33 -4.54
CA LEU A 110 -0.37 -24.24 -4.94
C LEU A 110 -0.68 -24.13 -6.44
N ALA A 111 -0.69 -22.92 -7.01
CA ALA A 111 -0.95 -22.70 -8.43
C ALA A 111 0.18 -23.18 -9.35
N GLY A 112 1.40 -23.40 -8.82
CA GLY A 112 2.54 -23.94 -9.57
C GLY A 112 2.75 -25.45 -9.41
N ASN A 113 2.05 -26.10 -8.48
CA ASN A 113 2.14 -27.55 -8.21
C ASN A 113 0.88 -28.32 -8.66
N VAL A 114 -0.05 -27.66 -9.35
CA VAL A 114 -1.18 -28.29 -10.06
C VAL A 114 -1.01 -28.14 -11.55
#